data_AF-A0AAD2AJT6-F1
#
_entry.id   AF-A0AAD2AJT6-F1
#
_cell.length_a   1.000
_cell.length_b   1.000
_cell.length_c   1.000
_cell.angle_alpha   90.00
_cell.angle_beta   90.00
_cell.angle_gamma   90.00
#
_symmetry.space_group_name_H-M   'P 1'
#
loop_
_entity.id
_entity.type
_entity.pdbx_description
1 polymer ?
#
loop_
_entity_poly.entity_id
_entity_poly.type
_entity_poly.pdbx_seq_one_letter_code
_entity_poly.pdbx_strand_id
1 'polypeptide(L)'
;MRCMLSERVSNQPQLDCYANVVRAYEKGGASCERNLNCVVAADMALLPEAQEYRRRYLEAPKSAADQELAETVLKSFTRDAYLHSILP
;
A
#
# COMPACT_ATOMS: atom_id res chain seq x y z
N MET A 1 -8.75 5.08 -0.38
CA MET A 1 -8.89 6.21 -1.35
C MET A 1 -8.83 7.60 -0.73
N ARG A 2 -9.45 7.88 0.44
CA ARG A 2 -9.49 9.24 1.02
C ARG A 2 -8.11 9.90 1.19
N CYS A 3 -7.09 9.15 1.65
CA CYS A 3 -5.73 9.65 1.79
C CYS A 3 -5.12 10.06 0.44
N MET A 4 -5.23 9.20 -0.57
CA MET A 4 -4.73 9.46 -1.93
C MET A 4 -5.40 10.67 -2.58
N LEU A 5 -6.73 10.80 -2.42
CA LEU A 5 -7.47 11.96 -2.90
C LEU A 5 -7.01 13.26 -2.22
N SER A 6 -6.90 13.24 -0.89
CA SER A 6 -6.43 14.38 -0.10
C SER A 6 -5.02 14.80 -0.52
N GLU A 7 -4.16 13.81 -0.75
CA GLU A 7 -2.79 14.04 -1.19
C GLU A 7 -2.71 14.65 -2.58
N ARG A 8 -3.50 14.15 -3.54
CA ARG A 8 -3.54 14.71 -4.90
C ARG A 8 -4.03 16.15 -4.91
N VAL A 9 -5.03 16.48 -4.10
CA VAL A 9 -5.58 17.85 -4.03
C VAL A 9 -4.64 18.81 -3.32
N SER A 10 -4.04 18.40 -2.21
CA SER A 10 -3.13 19.25 -1.42
C SER A 10 -1.70 19.30 -1.97
N ASN A 11 -1.34 18.33 -2.83
CA ASN A 11 0.03 18.05 -3.26
C ASN A 11 1.01 17.87 -2.08
N GLN A 12 0.51 17.38 -0.94
CA GLN A 12 1.30 17.14 0.26
C GLN A 12 1.14 15.69 0.74
N PRO A 13 2.25 15.00 1.11
CA PRO A 13 2.21 13.65 1.65
C PRO A 13 1.26 13.49 2.83
N GLN A 14 0.30 12.57 2.71
CA GLN A 14 -0.70 12.30 3.76
C GLN A 14 -0.27 11.14 4.67
N LEU A 15 0.99 11.14 5.15
CA LEU A 15 1.62 10.01 5.84
C LEU A 15 0.76 9.44 6.97
N ASP A 16 0.27 10.31 7.88
CA ASP A 16 -0.56 9.91 9.01
C ASP A 16 -1.88 9.28 8.58
N CYS A 17 -2.46 9.75 7.47
CA CYS A 17 -3.69 9.17 6.94
C CYS A 17 -3.48 7.72 6.52
N TYR A 18 -2.37 7.42 5.83
CA TYR A 18 -2.06 6.04 5.44
C TYR A 18 -1.69 5.17 6.65
N ALA A 19 -0.93 5.70 7.61
CA ALA A 19 -0.61 4.99 8.84
C ALA A 19 -1.87 4.64 9.65
N ASN A 20 -2.90 5.51 9.61
CA ASN A 20 -4.20 5.22 10.20
C ASN A 20 -4.94 4.08 9.48
N VAL A 21 -4.81 3.96 8.16
CA VAL A 21 -5.39 2.83 7.40
C VAL A 21 -4.75 1.52 7.84
N VAL A 22 -3.41 1.47 7.97
CA VAL A 22 -2.69 0.28 8.45
C VAL A 22 -3.15 -0.09 9.86
N ARG A 23 -3.15 0.86 10.80
CA ARG A 23 -3.62 0.64 12.18
C ARG A 23 -5.06 0.14 12.26
N ALA A 24 -5.95 0.68 11.42
CA ALA A 24 -7.34 0.23 11.37
C ALA A 24 -7.45 -1.21 10.86
N TYR A 25 -6.63 -1.57 9.87
CA TYR A 25 -6.57 -2.92 9.31
C TYR A 25 -6.09 -3.94 10.36
N GLU A 26 -5.01 -3.62 11.07
CA GLU A 26 -4.45 -4.47 12.13
C GLU A 26 -5.38 -4.63 13.33
N LYS A 27 -6.07 -3.54 13.74
CA LYS A 27 -7.10 -3.62 14.80
C LYS A 27 -8.26 -4.56 14.45
N GLY A 28 -8.50 -4.80 13.16
CA GLY A 28 -9.46 -5.81 12.68
C GLY A 28 -8.98 -7.25 12.82
N GLY A 29 -7.77 -7.49 13.37
CA GLY A 29 -7.17 -8.81 13.53
C GLY A 29 -6.53 -9.37 12.25
N ALA A 30 -6.43 -8.58 11.19
CA ALA A 30 -5.86 -8.99 9.92
C ALA A 30 -4.37 -8.60 9.82
N SER A 31 -3.53 -9.51 9.29
CA SER A 31 -2.12 -9.20 9.03
C SER A 31 -1.99 -8.34 7.77
N CYS A 32 -1.28 -7.21 7.88
CA CYS A 32 -1.09 -6.26 6.78
C CYS A 32 -0.43 -6.93 5.56
N GLU A 33 0.53 -7.83 5.81
CA GLU A 33 1.29 -8.57 4.79
C GLU A 33 0.46 -9.56 3.97
N ARG A 34 -0.85 -9.70 4.26
CA ARG A 34 -1.79 -10.53 3.49
C ARG A 34 -2.77 -9.71 2.66
N ASN A 35 -2.65 -8.39 2.64
CA ASN A 35 -3.57 -7.51 1.91
C ASN A 35 -2.82 -6.43 1.14
N LEU A 36 -2.99 -6.41 -0.19
CA LEU A 36 -2.32 -5.45 -1.07
C LEU A 36 -2.57 -4.00 -0.66
N ASN A 37 -3.81 -3.66 -0.30
CA ASN A 37 -4.15 -2.30 0.09
C ASN A 37 -3.49 -1.88 1.40
N CYS A 38 -3.30 -2.82 2.33
CA CYS A 38 -2.58 -2.54 3.57
C CYS A 38 -1.08 -2.36 3.30
N VAL A 39 -0.47 -3.24 2.50
CA VAL A 39 0.94 -3.14 2.08
C VAL A 39 1.21 -1.79 1.40
N VAL A 40 0.37 -1.43 0.43
CA VAL A 40 0.45 -0.13 -0.25
C VAL A 40 0.27 1.01 0.75
N ALA A 41 -0.66 0.92 1.70
CA ALA A 41 -0.82 1.96 2.70
C ALA A 41 0.42 2.09 3.60
N ALA A 42 1.07 0.99 3.98
CA ALA A 42 2.32 1.03 4.73
C ALA A 42 3.45 1.69 3.93
N ASP A 43 3.57 1.36 2.64
CA ASP A 43 4.52 1.99 1.72
C ASP A 43 4.24 3.49 1.53
N MET A 44 2.97 3.89 1.37
CA MET A 44 2.54 5.29 1.29
C MET A 44 2.70 6.05 2.62
N ALA A 45 2.73 5.35 3.75
CA ALA A 45 2.98 5.94 5.07
C ALA A 45 4.48 6.04 5.39
N LEU A 46 5.36 5.44 4.58
CA LEU A 46 6.79 5.28 4.87
C LEU A 46 7.02 4.58 6.22
N LEU A 47 6.20 3.58 6.54
CA LEU A 47 6.37 2.83 7.79
C LEU A 47 7.66 2.00 7.75
N PRO A 48 8.37 1.87 8.89
CA PRO A 48 9.55 1.02 8.99
C PRO A 48 9.32 -0.43 8.52
N GLU A 49 8.12 -0.95 8.76
CA GLU A 49 7.73 -2.33 8.45
C GLU A 49 7.29 -2.54 7.00
N ALA A 50 7.12 -1.46 6.21
CA ALA A 50 6.54 -1.53 4.87
C ALA A 50 7.30 -2.47 3.92
N GLN A 51 8.63 -2.44 3.96
CA GLN A 51 9.47 -3.31 3.14
C GLN A 51 9.26 -4.80 3.48
N GLU A 52 9.14 -5.13 4.77
CA GLU A 52 8.92 -6.50 5.22
C GLU A 52 7.51 -6.99 4.88
N TYR A 53 6.49 -6.15 5.05
CA TYR A 53 5.14 -6.47 4.60
C TYR A 53 5.08 -6.72 3.09
N ARG A 54 5.77 -5.89 2.29
CA ARG A 54 5.85 -6.07 0.83
C ARG A 54 6.52 -7.39 0.46
N ARG A 55 7.67 -7.69 1.07
CA ARG A 55 8.41 -8.94 0.83
C ARG A 55 7.53 -10.15 1.11
N ARG A 56 6.91 -10.20 2.30
CA ARG A 56 6.02 -11.30 2.71
C ARG A 56 4.77 -11.39 1.84
N TYR A 57 4.19 -10.26 1.45
CA TYR A 57 3.06 -10.25 0.54
C TYR A 57 3.45 -10.86 -0.80
N LEU A 58 4.60 -10.49 -1.38
CA LEU A 58 5.06 -11.05 -2.65
C LEU A 58 5.40 -12.54 -2.57
N GLU A 59 5.96 -13.02 -1.46
CA GLU A 59 6.31 -14.42 -1.24
C GLU A 59 5.11 -15.33 -0.94
N ALA A 60 4.00 -14.76 -0.43
CA ALA A 60 2.81 -15.54 -0.11
C ALA A 60 2.22 -16.22 -1.36
N PRO A 61 1.76 -17.49 -1.28
CA PRO A 61 1.09 -18.16 -2.38
C PRO A 61 -0.20 -17.44 -2.82
N LYS A 62 -0.36 -17.23 -4.12
CA LYS A 62 -1.56 -16.61 -4.74
C LYS A 62 -1.84 -17.25 -6.09
N SER A 63 -2.96 -16.89 -6.71
CA SER A 63 -3.20 -17.21 -8.12
C SER A 63 -2.18 -16.51 -9.02
N ALA A 64 -1.97 -17.01 -10.24
CA ALA A 64 -1.06 -16.37 -11.21
C ALA A 64 -1.49 -14.92 -11.53
N ALA A 65 -2.80 -14.66 -11.63
CA ALA A 65 -3.34 -13.33 -11.87
C ALA A 65 -3.08 -12.37 -10.69
N ASP A 66 -3.27 -12.84 -9.46
CA ASP A 66 -2.98 -12.05 -8.26
C ASP A 66 -1.48 -11.79 -8.11
N GLN A 67 -0.64 -12.74 -8.51
CA GLN A 67 0.81 -12.58 -8.49
C GLN A 67 1.27 -11.52 -9.49
N GLU A 68 0.76 -11.55 -10.72
CA GLU A 68 1.06 -10.54 -11.75
C GLU A 68 0.61 -9.14 -11.31
N LEU A 69 -0.59 -9.02 -10.73
CA LEU A 69 -1.08 -7.77 -10.17
C LEU A 69 -0.17 -7.28 -9.03
N ALA A 70 0.21 -8.16 -8.11
CA ALA A 70 1.07 -7.83 -6.99
C ALA A 70 2.44 -7.33 -7.47
N GLU A 71 3.04 -7.98 -8.46
CA GLU A 71 4.33 -7.57 -9.03
C GLU A 71 4.21 -6.22 -9.75
N THR A 72 3.16 -6.02 -10.55
CA THR A 72 2.90 -4.77 -11.25
C THR A 72 2.80 -3.60 -10.27
N VAL A 73 2.10 -3.79 -9.16
CA VAL A 73 1.87 -2.74 -8.17
C VAL A 73 3.10 -2.51 -7.27
N LEU A 74 3.79 -3.58 -6.83
CA LEU A 74 4.75 -3.52 -5.73
C LEU A 74 6.23 -3.54 -6.15
N LYS A 75 6.58 -4.15 -7.29
CA LYS A 75 7.99 -4.36 -7.69
C LYS A 75 8.73 -3.06 -8.01
N SER A 76 8.03 -2.12 -8.64
CA SER A 76 8.55 -0.79 -8.98
C SER A 76 7.76 0.32 -8.29
N PHE A 77 7.19 0.02 -7.13
CA PHE A 77 6.38 0.97 -6.39
C PHE A 77 7.18 2.22 -6.02
N THR A 78 6.68 3.35 -6.47
CA THR A 78 7.00 4.66 -5.90
C THR A 78 5.68 5.35 -5.58
N ARG A 79 5.69 6.16 -4.51
CA ARG A 79 4.55 6.98 -4.10
C ARG A 79 3.98 7.77 -5.27
N ASP A 80 4.84 8.45 -6.01
CA ASP A 80 4.46 9.32 -7.12
C ASP A 80 3.87 8.52 -8.28
N ALA A 81 4.52 7.42 -8.71
CA ALA A 81 4.00 6.60 -9.80
C ALA A 81 2.65 5.98 -9.44
N TYR A 82 2.49 5.54 -8.18
CA TYR A 82 1.24 4.96 -7.70
C TYR A 82 0.11 5.98 -7.61
N LEU A 83 0.39 7.21 -7.14
CA LEU A 83 -0.61 8.28 -7.11
C LEU A 83 -1.09 8.68 -8.51
N HIS A 84 -0.22 8.63 -9.52
CA HIS A 84 -0.57 8.92 -10.91
C HIS A 84 -1.37 7.79 -11.58
N SER A 85 -1.27 6.54 -11.12
CA SER A 85 -2.02 5.42 -11.69
C SER A 85 -3.48 5.33 -11.22
N ILE A 86 -3.78 5.90 -10.04
CA ILE A 86 -5.13 5.85 -9.42
C ILE A 86 -6.07 6.89 -10.05
N LEU A 87 -5.55 8.08 -10.38
CA LEU A 87 -6.29 9.20 -10.98
C LEU A 87 -5.36 9.97 -11.94
N PRO A 88 -5.46 9.72 -13.26
CA PRO A 88 -4.71 10.44 -14.29
C PRO A 88 -5.01 11.94 -14.26
#